data_AF-A0A9P0KWL5-F1
#
_entry.id   AF-A0A9P0KWL5-F1
#
_cell.length_a   1.000
_cell.length_b   1.000
_cell.length_c   1.000
_cell.angle_alpha   90.00
_cell.angle_beta   90.00
_cell.angle_gamma   90.00
#
_symmetry.space_group_name_H-M   'P 1'
#
loop_
_entity.id
_entity.type
_entity.pdbx_description
1 polymer ?
#
loop_
_entity_poly.entity_id
_entity_poly.type
_entity_poly.pdbx_seq_one_letter_code
_entity_poly.pdbx_strand_id
1 'polypeptide(L)' 'MKKRLQAQQNIALREAVDAPWYVPNRYDELRQVPVVIQMREMAQKLFEKNQRHRNVLIKDALDYEPRTS' A
#
# COMPACT_ATOMS: atom_id res chain seq x y z
N MET A 1 -21.71 -1.08 12.51
CA MET A 1 -20.89 -0.01 11.88
C MET A 1 -19.95 -0.52 10.79
N LYS A 2 -19.09 -1.52 11.05
CA LYS A 2 -18.09 -2.03 10.07
C LYS A 2 -18.64 -2.45 8.69
N LYS A 3 -19.80 -3.09 8.65
CA LYS A 3 -20.42 -3.58 7.39
C LYS A 3 -20.86 -2.46 6.43
N ARG A 4 -21.29 -1.29 6.94
CA ARG A 4 -21.73 -0.16 6.09
C ARG A 4 -20.56 0.55 5.42
N LEU A 5 -19.47 0.76 6.15
CA LEU A 5 -18.26 1.38 5.61
C LEU A 5 -17.63 0.52 4.50
N GLN A 6 -17.56 -0.79 4.72
CA GLN A 6 -17.06 -1.74 3.73
C GLN A 6 -17.90 -1.75 2.44
N ALA A 7 -19.23 -1.65 2.57
CA ALA A 7 -20.12 -1.60 1.41
C ALA A 7 -19.85 -0.34 0.56
N GLN A 8 -19.64 0.82 1.20
CA GLN A 8 -19.28 2.05 0.50
C GLN A 8 -17.91 1.93 -0.17
N GLN A 9 -16.92 1.33 0.51
CA GLN A 9 -15.60 1.08 -0.06
C GLN A 9 -15.66 0.15 -1.28
N ASN A 10 -16.46 -0.92 -1.21
CA ASN A 10 -16.62 -1.85 -2.33
C ASN A 10 -17.33 -1.22 -3.53
N ILE A 11 -18.31 -0.32 -3.30
CA ILE A 11 -18.96 0.44 -4.38
C ILE A 11 -17.94 1.35 -5.07
N ALA A 12 -17.20 2.15 -4.29
CA ALA A 12 -16.16 3.04 -4.83
C ALA A 12 -15.08 2.26 -5.59
N LEU A 13 -14.69 1.08 -5.08
CA LEU A 13 -13.71 0.23 -5.76
C LEU A 13 -14.24 -0.24 -7.12
N ARG A 14 -15.48 -0.74 -7.19
CA ARG A 14 -16.08 -1.21 -8.45
C ARG A 14 -16.12 -0.11 -9.51
N GLU A 15 -16.50 1.10 -9.12
CA GLU A 15 -16.50 2.26 -10.00
C GLU A 15 -15.08 2.62 -10.47
N ALA A 16 -14.09 2.55 -9.59
CA ALA A 16 -12.70 2.85 -9.94
C ALA A 16 -12.05 1.81 -10.89
N VAL A 17 -12.43 0.52 -10.80
CA VAL A 17 -11.85 -0.55 -11.63
C VAL A 17 -12.66 -0.88 -12.89
N ASP A 18 -13.85 -0.27 -13.08
CA ASP A 18 -14.81 -0.55 -14.15
C ASP A 18 -15.09 -2.07 -14.37
N ALA A 19 -14.95 -2.85 -13.30
CA ALA A 19 -15.03 -4.31 -13.32
C ALA A 19 -15.83 -4.80 -12.11
N PRO A 20 -17.16 -4.64 -12.11
CA PRO A 20 -18.00 -4.85 -10.93
C PRO A 20 -18.00 -6.30 -10.40
N TRP A 21 -17.70 -7.28 -11.24
CA TRP A 21 -17.57 -8.70 -10.88
C TRP A 21 -16.28 -9.02 -10.10
N TYR A 22 -15.27 -8.16 -10.16
CA TYR A 22 -13.97 -8.39 -9.51
C TYR A 22 -13.99 -8.13 -8.01
N VAL A 23 -14.97 -7.35 -7.51
CA VAL A 23 -15.09 -6.98 -6.10
C VAL A 23 -16.25 -7.75 -5.47
N PRO A 24 -16.02 -8.82 -4.67
CA PRO A 24 -17.08 -9.62 -4.08
C PRO A 24 -17.84 -8.85 -2.98
N ASN A 25 -19.13 -9.16 -2.79
CA ASN A 25 -19.94 -8.65 -1.66
C ASN A 25 -19.69 -9.42 -0.34
N ARG A 26 -18.80 -10.41 -0.33
CA ARG A 26 -18.62 -11.31 0.82
C ARG A 26 -17.56 -10.78 1.77
N TYR A 27 -17.97 -10.64 3.04
CA TYR A 27 -17.17 -10.13 4.14
C TYR A 27 -16.10 -11.14 4.62
N ASP A 28 -16.26 -12.42 4.28
CA ASP A 28 -15.50 -13.51 4.90
C ASP A 28 -14.31 -13.98 4.02
N GLU A 29 -14.32 -13.66 2.72
CA GLU A 29 -13.30 -14.08 1.75
C GLU A 29 -12.24 -12.99 1.52
N LEU A 30 -12.57 -11.74 1.84
CA LEU A 30 -11.64 -10.63 1.80
C LEU A 30 -10.86 -10.64 3.12
N ARG A 31 -9.80 -11.46 3.19
CA ARG A 31 -8.63 -11.17 4.04
C ARG A 31 -7.96 -9.90 3.51
N GLN A 32 -8.68 -8.78 3.55
CA GLN A 32 -8.12 -7.48 3.31
C GLN A 32 -7.17 -7.23 4.46
N VAL A 33 -5.89 -7.55 4.22
CA VAL A 33 -4.81 -6.89 4.92
C VAL A 33 -5.11 -5.40 4.78
N PRO A 34 -5.38 -4.67 5.87
CA PRO A 34 -5.72 -3.26 5.80
C PRO A 34 -4.73 -2.55 4.88
N VAL A 35 -5.22 -1.68 3.99
CA VAL A 35 -4.37 -0.97 2.99
C VAL A 35 -3.15 -0.34 3.65
N VAL A 36 -3.31 0.16 4.89
CA VAL A 36 -2.22 0.69 5.72
C VAL A 36 -1.10 -0.32 5.98
N ILE A 37 -1.44 -1.58 6.25
CA ILE A 37 -0.46 -2.65 6.45
C ILE A 37 0.25 -2.98 5.14
N GLN A 38 -0.47 -3.07 4.01
CA GLN A 38 0.16 -3.29 2.70
C GLN A 38 1.11 -2.15 2.32
N MET A 39 0.69 -0.90 2.51
CA MET A 39 1.53 0.27 2.26
C MET A 39 2.80 0.24 3.12
N ARG A 40 2.67 -0.13 4.40
CA ARG A 40 3.82 -0.26 5.31
C ARG A 40 4.79 -1.35 4.85
N GLU A 41 4.28 -2.53 4.49
CA GLU A 41 5.12 -3.64 4.02
C GLU A 41 5.82 -3.31 2.70
N MET A 42 5.13 -2.64 1.78
CA MET A 42 5.70 -2.17 0.52
C MET A 42 6.81 -1.14 0.75
N ALA A 43 6.55 -0.14 1.61
CA ALA A 43 7.55 0.86 1.95
C ALA A 43 8.79 0.20 2.57
N GLN A 44 8.60 -0.71 3.52
CA GLN A 44 9.69 -1.40 4.19
C GLN A 44 10.56 -2.20 3.20
N LYS A 45 9.94 -2.99 2.30
CA LYS A 45 10.67 -3.71 1.24
C LYS A 45 11.45 -2.78 0.32
N LEU A 46 10.89 -1.62 -0.02
CA LEU A 46 11.56 -0.64 -0.86
C LEU A 46 12.80 -0.04 -0.15
N PHE A 47 12.65 0.36 1.11
CA PHE A 47 13.76 0.88 1.92
C PHE A 47 14.88 -0.16 2.09
N GLU A 48 14.54 -1.40 2.44
CA GLU A 48 15.52 -2.49 2.60
C GLU A 48 16.28 -2.79 1.29
N LYS A 49 15.59 -2.78 0.15
CA LYS A 49 16.20 -2.95 -1.17
C LYS A 49 17.17 -1.82 -1.50
N ASN A 50 16.77 -0.58 -1.24
CA ASN A 50 17.56 0.60 -1.59
C ASN A 50 18.77 0.76 -0.64
N GLN A 51 18.67 0.39 0.63
CA GLN A 51 19.82 0.36 1.55
C GLN A 51 20.91 -0.64 1.12
N ARG A 52 20.53 -1.75 0.47
CA ARG A 52 21.48 -2.76 -0.03
C ARG A 52 21.98 -2.46 -1.45
N HIS A 53 21.60 -1.33 -2.03
CA HIS A 53 21.92 -1.00 -3.42
C HIS A 53 23.43 -0.73 -3.61
N ARG A 54 24.02 -1.18 -4.74
CA ARG A 54 25.45 -0.98 -5.02
C ARG A 54 25.79 0.48 -5.35
N ASN A 55 24.86 1.20 -5.95
CA ASN A 55 25.00 2.61 -6.25
C ASN A 55 24.84 3.46 -4.97
N VAL A 56 25.91 4.18 -4.61
CA VAL A 56 25.98 5.04 -3.41
C VAL A 56 24.95 6.17 -3.47
N LEU A 57 24.70 6.74 -4.65
CA LEU A 57 23.72 7.83 -4.81
C LEU A 57 22.29 7.40 -4.44
N ILE A 58 21.94 6.12 -4.63
CA ILE A 58 20.63 5.57 -4.26
C ILE A 58 20.53 5.33 -2.76
N LYS A 59 21.65 5.00 -2.10
CA LYS A 59 21.72 4.89 -0.64
C LYS A 59 21.57 6.25 0.01
N ASP A 60 22.32 7.24 -0.48
CA ASP A 60 22.31 8.59 0.06
C ASP A 60 20.98 9.31 -0.16
N ALA A 61 20.22 8.94 -1.20
CA ALA A 61 18.88 9.49 -1.44
C ALA A 61 17.84 9.02 -0.40
N LEU A 62 18.13 7.97 0.38
CA LEU A 62 17.31 7.54 1.50
C LEU A 62 17.71 8.23 2.81
N ASP A 63 18.85 8.92 2.82
CA ASP A 63 19.33 9.63 3.99
C ASP A 63 18.64 10.98 4.06
N TYR A 64 17.78 11.13 5.07
CA TYR A 64 17.04 12.36 5.34
C TYR A 64 17.85 13.31 6.23
N GLU A 65 19.08 12.95 6.63
CA GLU A 65 19.93 13.90 7.33
C GLU A 65 20.25 15.08 6.41
N PRO A 66 19.95 16.32 6.85
CA PRO A 66 20.29 17.49 6.07
C PRO A 66 21.81 17.51 5.92
N ARG A 67 22.29 17.47 4.68
CA ARG A 67 23.73 17.60 4.38
C ARG A 67 24.18 18.97 4.87
N THR A 68 24.80 19.00 6.05
CA THR A 68 25.44 20.21 6.59
C THR A 68 26.51 20.63 5.59
N SER A 69 26.27 21.78 4.94
CA SER A 69 27.23 22.44 4.06
C SER A 69 28.24 23.23 4.87
#